data_AF-A0A392THG9-F1
#
_entry.id   AF-A0A392THG9-F1
#
_cell.length_a   1.000
_cell.length_b   1.000
_cell.length_c   1.000
_cell.angle_alpha   90.00
_cell.angle_beta   90.00
_cell.angle_gamma   90.00
#
_symmetry.space_group_name_H-M   'P 1'
#
loop_
_entity.id
_entity.type
_entity.pdbx_description
1 polymer ?
#
loop_
_entity_poly.entity_id
_entity_poly.type
_entity_poly.pdbx_seq_one_letter_code
_entity_poly.pdbx_strand_id
1 'polypeptide(L)' 'ENLTVETVPLRIEDREVKRLRNKEIVSVKVIRGGPAGENAIWELES' A
#
# COMPACT_ATOMS: atom_id res chain seq x y z
N GLU A 1 11.27 4.80 17.70
CA GLU A 1 10.60 5.82 16.88
C GLU A 1 9.96 5.10 15.70
N ASN A 2 8.64 4.96 15.71
CA ASN A 2 7.91 4.32 14.63
C ASN A 2 7.75 5.38 13.52
N LEU A 3 8.58 5.29 12.47
CA LEU A 3 8.63 6.21 11.34
C LEU A 3 7.44 6.04 10.37
N THR A 4 6.27 5.66 10.87
CA THR A 4 5.04 5.64 10.05
C THR A 4 4.42 7.01 10.15
N VAL A 5 5.05 7.99 9.51
CA VAL A 5 4.37 9.25 9.17
C VAL A 5 3.11 8.84 8.39
N GLU A 6 1.93 9.12 8.95
CA GLU A 6 0.61 8.87 8.36
C GLU A 6 0.47 9.74 7.10
N THR A 7 1.20 9.36 6.05
CA THR A 7 1.23 10.05 4.77
C THR A 7 0.00 9.58 4.02
N VAL A 8 -0.99 10.47 3.95
CA VAL A 8 -2.24 10.25 3.24
C VAL A 8 -1.93 9.67 1.85
N PRO A 9 -2.56 8.55 1.46
CA PRO A 9 -2.30 7.90 0.18
C PRO A 9 -2.57 8.89 -0.96
N LEU A 10 -1.55 9.23 -1.74
CA LEU A 10 -1.70 10.18 -2.86
C LEU A 10 -2.57 9.58 -3.97
N ARG A 11 -2.34 8.29 -4.27
CA ARG A 11 -3.03 7.55 -5.33
C ARG A 11 -2.79 6.05 -5.17
N ILE A 12 -3.79 5.23 -5.50
CA ILE A 12 -3.60 3.79 -5.70
C ILE A 12 -3.04 3.59 -7.12
N GLU A 13 -1.84 3.03 -7.23
CA GLU A 13 -1.22 2.68 -8.50
C GLU A 13 -1.77 1.36 -9.05
N ASP A 14 -1.96 0.37 -8.17
CA ASP A 14 -2.34 -0.98 -8.56
C ASP A 14 -3.09 -1.72 -7.45
N ARG A 15 -3.79 -2.81 -7.81
CA ARG A 15 -4.50 -3.69 -6.89
C ARG A 15 -4.36 -5.14 -7.32
N GLU A 16 -3.85 -5.96 -6.42
CA GLU A 16 -3.63 -7.38 -6.65
C GLU A 16 -4.48 -8.22 -5.68
N VAL A 17 -5.16 -9.24 -6.21
CA VAL A 17 -5.89 -10.22 -5.41
C VAL A 17 -5.16 -11.56 -5.45
N LYS A 18 -4.54 -11.94 -4.33
CA LYS A 18 -3.90 -13.25 -4.17
C LYS A 18 -4.86 -14.24 -3.56
N ARG A 19 -5.18 -15.27 -4.34
CA ARG A 19 -5.97 -16.41 -3.88
C ARG A 19 -5.05 -17.45 -3.26
N LEU A 20 -5.22 -17.68 -1.97
CA LEU A 20 -4.61 -18.76 -1.23
C LEU A 20 -5.64 -19.85 -0.97
N ARG A 21 -5.17 -21.01 -0.51
CA ARG A 21 -5.97 -22.24 -0.38
C ARG A 21 -7.31 -22.08 0.37
N ASN A 22 -7.38 -21.11 1.29
CA ASN A 22 -8.54 -20.87 2.15
C ASN A 22 -8.81 -19.39 2.42
N LYS A 23 -8.14 -18.48 1.70
CA LYS A 23 -8.30 -17.03 1.89
C LYS A 23 -7.96 -16.27 0.61
N GLU A 24 -8.66 -15.17 0.40
CA GLU A 24 -8.28 -14.16 -0.58
C GLU A 24 -7.60 -13.03 0.17
N ILE A 25 -6.41 -12.63 -0.29
CA ILE A 25 -5.68 -11.47 0.22
C ILE A 25 -5.73 -10.42 -0.87
N VAL A 26 -6.25 -9.25 -0.54
CA VAL A 26 -6.22 -8.11 -1.43
C VAL A 26 -5.10 -7.17 -0.98
N SER A 27 -4.20 -6.85 -1.91
CA SER A 27 -3.12 -5.90 -1.70
C SER A 27 -3.28 -4.73 -2.65
N VAL A 28 -3.13 -3.51 -2.17
CA VAL A 28 -3.16 -2.28 -2.96
C VAL A 28 -1.77 -1.66 -2.96
N LYS A 29 -1.27 -1.31 -4.14
CA LYS A 29 -0.05 -0.53 -4.29
C LYS A 29 -0.42 0.94 -4.20
N VAL A 30 0.07 1.59 -3.16
CA VAL A 30 -0.23 2.99 -2.84
C VAL A 30 1.01 3.83 -3.07
N ILE A 31 0.86 4.95 -3.77
CA ILE A 31 1.88 5.98 -3.85
C ILE A 31 1.74 6.91 -2.65
N ARG A 32 2.84 7.10 -1.93
CA ARG A 32 2.94 8.09 -0.86
C ARG A 32 3.99 9.12 -1.22
N GLY A 33 3.62 10.38 -1.09
CA GLY A 33 4.54 11.49 -1.26
C GLY A 33 5.30 11.70 0.02
N GLY A 34 6.63 11.67 -0.06
CA GLY A 34 7.51 12.04 1.03
C GLY A 34 8.42 13.20 0.65
N PRO A 35 9.13 13.79 1.63
CA PRO A 35 10.11 14.84 1.38
C PRO A 35 11.27 14.40 0.46
N ALA A 36 11.48 13.09 0.28
CA ALA A 36 12.47 12.50 -0.61
C ALA A 36 11.91 12.08 -1.99
N GLY A 37 10.64 12.38 -2.29
CA GLY A 37 9.96 12.00 -3.53
C GLY A 37 8.77 11.05 -3.32
N GLU A 38 8.21 10.58 -4.42
CA GLU A 38 7.12 9.60 -4.43
C GLU A 38 7.68 8.19 -4.22
N ASN A 39 7.16 7.46 -3.24
CA ASN A 39 7.47 6.05 -3.04
C ASN A 39 6.20 5.20 -3.12
N ALA A 40 6.30 4.05 -3.76
CA ALA A 40 5.23 3.09 -3.88
C ALA A 40 5.39 1.96 -2.87
N ILE A 41 4.34 1.66 -2.10
CA ILE A 41 4.34 0.58 -1.12
C ILE A 41 3.07 -0.26 -1.25
N TRP A 42 3.17 -1.56 -0.96
CA TRP A 42 2.02 -2.47 -0.96
C TRP A 42 1.38 -2.51 0.44
N GLU A 43 0.09 -2.20 0.53
CA GLU A 43 -0.72 -2.32 1.75
C GLU A 43 -1.79 -3.38 1.58
N LEU A 44 -2.18 -4.02 2.68
CA LEU A 44 -3.31 -4.94 2.67
C LEU A 44 -4.61 -4.14 2.72
N GLU A 45 -5.54 -4.47 1.84
CA GLU A 45 -6.91 -3.95 1.89
C GLU A 45 -7.64 -4.77 2.96
N SER A 46 -7.85 -4.16 4.14
CA SER A 46 -8.54 -4.76 5.29
C SER A 46 -10.01 -4.36 5.37
#